data_AF-A0A9D7G7H3-F1
#
_entry.id   AF-A0A9D7G7H3-F1
#
_cell.length_a   1.000
_cell.length_b   1.000
_cell.length_c   1.000
_cell.angle_alpha   90.00
_cell.angle_beta   90.00
_cell.angle_gamma   90.00
#
_symmetry.space_group_name_H-M   'P 1'
#
loop_
_entity.id
_entity.type
_entity.pdbx_description
1 polymer ?
#
loop_
_entity_poly.entity_id
_entity_poly.type
_entity_poly.pdbx_seq_one_letter_code
_entity_poly.pdbx_strand_id
1 'polypeptide(L)'
;MRSTLLLTAALAPVCLAAHDHAHDHGGRRGLEFHENKGQWPQQVLFRAMTPGGAVFVEPSAFTYVLRSGGPQHAMPKDTPYEPYREHAFRVHFEGGRAAAHRAEDRQPHYVNYFLGNDRANWAGGVGVFGGAELNAVYPGIDLHVHGHEGLKYDWVVTAGADPAAIVMRYEGQDKLEVRDGMSYVITTAGTLIEQRPVAWTERNGTRTPFVASSCSAAIACRSSFPMAMTVRRRW
;
A
#
# COMPACT_ATOMS: atom_id res chain seq x y z
N MET A 1 -17.44 -34.07 -11.41
CA MET A 1 -16.58 -32.93 -11.77
C MET A 1 -16.59 -31.94 -10.63
N ARG A 2 -15.49 -31.80 -9.87
CA ARG A 2 -15.39 -30.82 -8.79
C ARG A 2 -15.05 -29.46 -9.42
N SER A 3 -16.05 -28.60 -9.61
CA SER A 3 -15.81 -27.19 -9.93
C SER A 3 -15.19 -26.52 -8.72
N THR A 4 -13.89 -26.27 -8.78
CA THR A 4 -13.18 -25.41 -7.84
C THR A 4 -13.72 -23.98 -8.03
N LEU A 5 -14.66 -23.56 -7.17
CA LEU A 5 -15.11 -22.17 -7.10
C LEU A 5 -13.98 -21.35 -6.47
N LEU A 6 -13.26 -20.59 -7.28
CA LEU A 6 -12.45 -19.47 -6.81
C LEU A 6 -13.41 -18.34 -6.45
N LEU A 7 -13.75 -18.21 -5.18
CA LEU A 7 -14.44 -17.04 -4.66
C LEU A 7 -13.36 -16.05 -4.21
N THR A 8 -12.82 -15.27 -5.14
CA THR A 8 -11.87 -14.21 -4.79
C THR A 8 -12.65 -13.03 -4.23
N ALA A 9 -12.53 -12.81 -2.92
CA ALA A 9 -12.84 -11.51 -2.33
C ALA A 9 -11.60 -10.65 -2.47
N ALA A 10 -11.71 -9.48 -3.10
CA ALA A 10 -10.68 -8.45 -3.12
C ALA A 10 -11.18 -7.23 -2.36
N LEU A 11 -10.32 -6.66 -1.51
CA LEU A 11 -10.56 -5.46 -0.71
C LEU A 11 -9.62 -4.36 -1.20
N ALA A 12 -10.16 -3.36 -1.90
CA ALA A 12 -9.39 -2.21 -2.38
C ALA A 12 -9.60 -0.98 -1.49
N PRO A 13 -8.61 -0.56 -0.68
CA PRO A 13 -8.51 0.82 -0.22
C PRO A 13 -7.82 1.65 -1.30
N VAL A 14 -8.41 2.80 -1.63
CA VAL A 14 -7.77 3.81 -2.47
C VAL A 14 -7.03 4.76 -1.55
N CYS A 15 -5.74 4.98 -1.77
CA CYS A 15 -4.94 5.85 -0.93
C CYS A 15 -4.81 7.23 -1.57
N LEU A 16 -5.39 8.27 -0.96
CA LEU A 16 -5.23 9.66 -1.39
C LEU A 16 -4.39 10.40 -0.34
N ALA A 17 -3.15 10.76 -0.68
CA ALA A 17 -2.39 11.71 0.10
C ALA A 17 -2.85 13.12 -0.29
N ALA A 18 -3.34 13.91 0.68
CA ALA A 18 -3.62 15.31 0.43
C ALA A 18 -2.40 16.15 0.82
N HIS A 19 -1.72 16.75 -0.17
CA HIS A 19 -1.33 18.17 -0.28
C HIS A 19 -0.74 18.45 -1.67
N ASP A 20 -1.01 19.67 -2.15
CA ASP A 20 -0.96 20.13 -3.54
C ASP A 20 0.44 20.25 -4.19
N HIS A 21 0.40 20.22 -5.52
CA HIS A 21 1.46 20.50 -6.50
C HIS A 21 2.61 19.49 -6.62
N ALA A 22 2.30 18.33 -7.18
CA ALA A 22 3.29 17.57 -7.95
C ALA A 22 3.49 18.26 -9.31
N HIS A 23 4.74 18.54 -9.68
CA HIS A 23 5.09 18.88 -11.05
C HIS A 23 4.73 17.70 -11.97
N ASP A 24 3.71 17.90 -12.79
CA ASP A 24 3.33 17.02 -13.88
C ASP A 24 4.44 17.01 -14.93
N HIS A 25 5.30 15.99 -14.89
CA HIS A 25 6.12 15.62 -16.03
C HIS A 25 5.30 14.72 -16.95
N GLY A 26 4.39 15.34 -17.70
CA GLY A 26 3.85 14.87 -18.97
C GLY A 26 3.59 13.38 -19.12
N GLY A 27 2.34 12.99 -18.85
CA GLY A 27 1.75 11.72 -19.29
C GLY A 27 1.40 10.82 -18.12
N ARG A 28 0.11 10.52 -17.94
CA ARG A 28 -0.47 9.68 -16.87
C ARG A 28 0.15 8.27 -16.84
N ARG A 29 1.35 8.14 -16.29
CA ARG A 29 1.96 6.85 -15.95
C ARG A 29 1.59 6.55 -14.50
N GLY A 30 1.14 5.33 -14.27
CA GLY A 30 0.89 4.85 -12.92
C GLY A 30 2.17 4.86 -12.07
N LEU A 31 2.04 4.57 -10.78
CA LEU A 31 3.19 4.39 -9.92
C LEU A 31 4.08 3.26 -10.45
N GLU A 32 5.38 3.51 -10.48
CA GLU A 32 6.39 2.55 -10.88
C GLU A 32 7.03 1.91 -9.65
N PHE A 33 7.05 0.58 -9.62
CA PHE A 33 7.64 -0.22 -8.56
C PHE A 33 9.05 -0.64 -8.99
N HIS A 34 10.04 -0.19 -8.26
CA HIS A 34 11.44 -0.49 -8.52
C HIS A 34 11.87 -1.61 -7.57
N GLU A 35 12.39 -2.70 -8.12
CA GLU A 35 12.86 -3.83 -7.31
C GLU A 35 14.06 -3.46 -6.45
N ASN A 36 14.15 -4.04 -5.26
CA ASN A 36 15.33 -3.89 -4.42
C ASN A 36 16.45 -4.85 -4.87
N LYS A 37 17.57 -4.29 -5.34
CA LYS A 37 18.82 -5.01 -5.63
C LYS A 37 19.94 -4.62 -4.65
N GLY A 38 19.59 -4.04 -3.50
CA GLY A 38 20.51 -3.59 -2.45
C GLY A 38 20.55 -2.07 -2.25
N GLN A 39 19.72 -1.29 -2.96
CA GLN A 39 19.68 0.17 -2.82
C GLN A 39 19.03 0.61 -1.50
N TRP A 40 18.23 -0.27 -0.91
CA TRP A 40 17.48 -0.06 0.31
C TRP A 40 17.68 -1.24 1.28
N PRO A 41 17.33 -1.07 2.56
CA PRO A 41 17.40 -2.17 3.53
C PRO A 41 16.76 -3.47 3.02
N GLN A 42 17.34 -4.61 3.38
CA GLN A 42 17.01 -5.92 2.78
C GLN A 42 15.55 -6.34 2.93
N GLN A 43 14.81 -5.80 3.90
CA GLN A 43 13.39 -6.07 4.06
C GLN A 43 12.51 -5.43 2.99
N VAL A 44 13.01 -4.43 2.26
CA VAL A 44 12.30 -3.81 1.14
C VAL A 44 12.32 -4.74 -0.05
N LEU A 45 11.16 -5.04 -0.61
CA LEU A 45 11.01 -5.78 -1.87
C LEU A 45 10.96 -4.81 -3.05
N PHE A 46 10.14 -3.76 -2.92
CA PHE A 46 9.96 -2.73 -3.94
C PHE A 46 9.82 -1.35 -3.31
N ARG A 47 10.19 -0.31 -4.06
CA ARG A 47 9.82 1.07 -3.77
C ARG A 47 8.98 1.63 -4.91
N ALA A 48 7.91 2.35 -4.57
CA ALA A 48 7.20 3.20 -5.50
C ALA A 48 7.22 4.66 -5.02
N MET A 49 7.45 5.58 -5.95
CA MET A 49 7.31 7.02 -5.68
C MET A 49 5.84 7.40 -5.78
N THR A 50 5.34 8.14 -4.80
CA THR A 50 4.00 8.72 -4.84
C THR A 50 4.12 10.24 -4.96
N PRO A 51 3.07 10.96 -5.40
CA PRO A 51 3.09 12.42 -5.41
C PRO A 51 3.45 13.04 -4.06
N GLY A 52 3.04 12.41 -2.96
CA GLY A 52 3.31 12.86 -1.59
C GLY A 52 4.57 12.27 -0.94
N GLY A 53 5.41 11.54 -1.67
CA GLY A 53 6.64 10.94 -1.13
C GLY A 53 6.93 9.55 -1.70
N ALA A 54 6.96 8.53 -0.85
CA ALA A 54 7.26 7.16 -1.28
C ALA A 54 6.52 6.11 -0.44
N VAL A 55 6.33 4.94 -1.03
CA VAL A 55 5.92 3.72 -0.33
C VAL A 55 6.96 2.63 -0.61
N PHE A 56 7.31 1.90 0.45
CA PHE A 56 8.14 0.71 0.40
C PHE A 56 7.26 -0.50 0.69
N VAL A 57 7.33 -1.48 -0.19
CA VAL A 57 6.61 -2.76 -0.08
C VAL A 57 7.56 -3.77 0.57
N GLU A 58 7.11 -4.40 1.64
CA GLU A 58 7.87 -5.38 2.43
C GLU A 58 7.05 -6.65 2.63
N PRO A 59 7.65 -7.80 3.01
CA PRO A 59 6.90 -9.04 3.17
C PRO A 59 5.76 -8.97 4.20
N SER A 60 5.88 -8.13 5.22
CA SER A 60 4.93 -8.03 6.34
C SER A 60 4.48 -6.61 6.62
N ALA A 61 4.74 -5.65 5.73
CA ALA A 61 4.36 -4.26 5.94
C ALA A 61 4.38 -3.42 4.66
N PHE A 62 3.72 -2.27 4.74
CA PHE A 62 4.06 -1.09 3.96
C PHE A 62 4.78 -0.07 4.84
N THR A 63 5.85 0.53 4.35
CA THR A 63 6.45 1.72 4.98
C THR A 63 6.21 2.92 4.09
N TYR A 64 5.50 3.91 4.60
CA TYR A 64 5.22 5.17 3.92
C TYR A 64 6.21 6.24 4.38
N VAL A 65 6.62 7.09 3.45
CA VAL A 65 7.33 8.34 3.73
C VAL A 65 6.52 9.46 3.09
N LEU A 66 5.92 10.31 3.92
CA LEU A 66 5.23 11.51 3.47
C LEU A 66 6.20 12.69 3.50
N ARG A 67 6.03 13.59 2.53
CA ARG A 67 6.83 14.80 2.36
C ARG A 67 5.91 15.99 2.16
N SER A 68 6.22 17.10 2.83
CA SER A 68 5.52 18.37 2.62
C SER A 68 6.46 19.57 2.78
N GLY A 69 6.06 20.70 2.22
CA GLY A 69 6.81 21.95 2.27
C GLY A 69 8.16 21.88 1.55
N GLY A 70 9.06 22.77 1.92
CA GLY A 70 10.39 22.92 1.34
C GLY A 70 10.44 23.85 0.12
N PRO A 71 11.66 24.13 -0.39
CA PRO A 71 11.84 25.03 -1.51
C PRO A 71 11.22 24.42 -2.77
N GLN A 72 10.18 25.06 -3.29
CA GLN A 72 9.59 24.71 -4.58
C GLN A 72 10.26 25.57 -5.66
N HIS A 73 10.93 24.92 -6.61
CA HIS A 73 11.50 25.61 -7.75
C HIS A 73 10.36 26.29 -8.55
N ALA A 74 10.51 27.58 -8.85
CA ALA A 74 9.53 28.43 -9.56
C ALA A 74 8.34 28.97 -8.73
N MET A 75 8.38 28.95 -7.40
CA MET A 75 7.41 29.72 -6.60
C MET A 75 7.65 31.24 -6.72
N PRO A 76 6.59 32.06 -6.73
CA PRO A 76 6.70 33.50 -6.55
C PRO A 76 7.53 33.84 -5.30
N LYS A 77 8.29 34.94 -5.36
CA LYS A 77 9.18 35.36 -4.26
C LYS A 77 8.43 35.62 -2.94
N ASP A 78 7.11 35.82 -3.01
CA ASP A 78 6.24 36.15 -1.87
C ASP A 78 5.48 34.93 -1.32
N THR A 79 5.72 33.72 -1.83
CA THR A 79 5.12 32.51 -1.27
C THR A 79 5.63 32.33 0.17
N PRO A 80 4.73 32.21 1.18
CA PRO A 80 5.12 31.93 2.54
C PRO A 80 6.00 30.68 2.60
N TYR A 81 7.12 30.77 3.33
CA TYR A 81 8.00 29.63 3.52
C TYR A 81 7.31 28.54 4.34
N GLU A 82 7.02 27.42 3.68
CA GLU A 82 6.59 26.18 4.34
C GLU A 82 7.84 25.34 4.66
N PRO A 83 8.15 25.06 5.95
CA PRO A 83 9.28 24.23 6.31
C PRO A 83 9.21 22.85 5.67
N TYR A 84 10.35 22.34 5.20
CA TYR A 84 10.42 20.98 4.69
C TYR A 84 10.19 19.98 5.83
N ARG A 85 9.25 19.05 5.63
CA ARG A 85 8.93 17.98 6.57
C ARG A 85 8.94 16.65 5.86
N GLU A 86 9.53 15.67 6.52
CA GLU A 86 9.36 14.26 6.18
C GLU A 86 8.83 13.53 7.40
N HIS A 87 7.92 12.59 7.18
CA HIS A 87 7.40 11.73 8.24
C HIS A 87 7.22 10.32 7.69
N ALA A 88 7.90 9.37 8.33
CA ALA A 88 7.77 7.96 8.01
C ALA A 88 6.84 7.26 9.00
N PHE A 89 5.94 6.43 8.50
CA PHE A 89 5.13 5.54 9.32
C PHE A 89 4.99 4.20 8.62
N ARG A 90 4.65 3.16 9.38
CA ARG A 90 4.63 1.78 8.92
C ARG A 90 3.28 1.15 9.21
N VAL A 91 2.77 0.41 8.23
CA VAL A 91 1.53 -0.36 8.32
C VAL A 91 1.90 -1.83 8.28
N HIS A 92 1.85 -2.49 9.44
CA HIS A 92 2.21 -3.89 9.61
C HIS A 92 1.02 -4.80 9.31
N PHE A 93 1.29 -5.93 8.67
CA PHE A 93 0.36 -7.03 8.51
C PHE A 93 0.48 -7.92 9.75
N GLU A 94 -0.35 -7.70 10.77
CA GLU A 94 -0.24 -8.37 12.06
C GLU A 94 -0.45 -9.88 11.93
N GLY A 95 0.60 -10.66 12.24
CA GLY A 95 0.61 -12.11 12.03
C GLY A 95 0.73 -12.54 10.57
N GLY A 96 0.86 -11.60 9.63
CA GLY A 96 1.02 -11.85 8.20
C GLY A 96 2.45 -11.64 7.72
N ARG A 97 2.92 -12.53 6.85
CA ARG A 97 4.21 -12.39 6.16
C ARG A 97 4.18 -13.16 4.85
N ALA A 98 4.39 -12.47 3.75
CA ALA A 98 4.48 -13.07 2.43
C ALA A 98 5.58 -14.14 2.38
N ALA A 99 5.20 -15.33 1.92
CA ALA A 99 6.13 -16.45 1.73
C ALA A 99 6.94 -16.29 0.43
N ALA A 100 6.36 -15.63 -0.56
CA ALA A 100 6.98 -15.29 -1.83
C ALA A 100 6.42 -13.97 -2.35
N HIS A 101 7.08 -13.38 -3.34
CA HIS A 101 6.58 -12.21 -4.06
C HIS A 101 6.91 -12.33 -5.55
N ARG A 102 6.15 -11.63 -6.38
CA ARG A 102 6.37 -11.54 -7.83
C ARG A 102 6.17 -10.10 -8.27
N ALA A 103 7.01 -9.62 -9.18
CA ALA A 103 6.83 -8.33 -9.81
C ALA A 103 5.88 -8.47 -11.01
N GLU A 104 5.02 -7.48 -11.24
CA GLU A 104 3.99 -7.50 -12.29
C GLU A 104 4.15 -6.34 -13.27
N ASP A 105 3.68 -6.51 -14.50
CA ASP A 105 3.69 -5.47 -15.54
C ASP A 105 5.09 -4.84 -15.72
N ARG A 106 6.06 -5.65 -16.16
CA ARG A 106 7.44 -5.20 -16.35
C ARG A 106 7.52 -4.10 -17.40
N GLN A 107 8.08 -2.97 -17.00
CA GLN A 107 8.27 -1.81 -17.86
C GLN A 107 9.44 -2.04 -18.83
N PRO A 108 9.43 -1.39 -20.02
CA PRO A 108 10.47 -1.58 -21.03
C PRO A 108 11.80 -0.92 -20.68
N HIS A 109 11.87 -0.18 -19.57
CA HIS A 109 13.04 0.55 -19.13
C HIS A 109 13.53 0.05 -17.77
N TYR A 110 14.70 0.53 -17.36
CA TYR A 110 15.32 0.23 -16.07
C TYR A 110 15.92 1.50 -15.49
N VAL A 111 16.25 1.46 -14.20
CA VAL A 111 16.87 2.59 -13.49
C VAL A 111 18.20 2.17 -12.88
N ASN A 112 19.13 3.12 -12.77
CA ASN A 112 20.39 2.94 -12.06
C ASN A 112 20.40 3.83 -10.83
N TYR A 113 20.84 3.29 -9.70
CA TYR A 113 20.93 3.97 -8.43
C TYR A 113 22.39 4.08 -7.98
N PHE A 114 22.82 5.30 -7.67
CA PHE A 114 24.11 5.62 -7.09
C PHE A 114 23.87 6.44 -5.82
N LEU A 115 23.33 5.77 -4.79
CA LEU A 115 22.88 6.42 -3.56
C LEU A 115 24.01 6.58 -2.56
N GLY A 116 24.38 7.82 -2.25
CA GLY A 116 25.43 8.14 -1.29
C GLY A 116 26.82 7.65 -1.72
N ASN A 117 27.76 7.67 -0.78
CA ASN A 117 29.16 7.32 -1.02
C ASN A 117 29.46 5.82 -0.87
N ASP A 118 28.53 5.05 -0.28
CA ASP A 118 28.69 3.60 -0.11
C ASP A 118 28.21 2.86 -1.37
N ARG A 119 29.16 2.25 -2.07
CA ARG A 119 28.91 1.48 -3.29
C ARG A 119 28.06 0.23 -3.05
N ALA A 120 27.94 -0.25 -1.81
CA ALA A 120 27.03 -1.35 -1.49
C ALA A 120 25.55 -0.98 -1.73
N ASN A 121 25.22 0.31 -1.67
CA ASN A 121 23.87 0.83 -1.95
C ASN A 121 23.68 1.21 -3.44
N TRP A 122 24.68 0.95 -4.29
CA TRP A 122 24.58 1.22 -5.71
C TRP A 122 24.04 -0.01 -6.44
N ALA A 123 23.15 0.21 -7.39
CA ALA A 123 22.62 -0.87 -8.21
C ALA A 123 22.32 -0.39 -9.62
N GLY A 124 22.84 -1.14 -10.59
CA GLY A 124 22.52 -0.95 -12.01
C GLY A 124 21.43 -1.92 -12.48
N GLY A 125 20.73 -1.54 -13.55
CA GLY A 125 19.75 -2.41 -14.20
C GLY A 125 18.62 -2.82 -13.26
N VAL A 126 18.10 -1.86 -12.48
CA VAL A 126 16.97 -2.09 -11.59
C VAL A 126 15.71 -2.17 -12.42
N GLY A 127 15.05 -3.33 -12.38
CA GLY A 127 13.77 -3.55 -13.02
C GLY A 127 12.69 -2.61 -12.48
N VAL A 128 11.84 -2.16 -13.39
CA VAL A 128 10.69 -1.29 -13.10
C VAL A 128 9.41 -2.04 -13.49
N PHE A 129 8.39 -1.94 -12.65
CA PHE A 129 7.19 -2.76 -12.69
C PHE A 129 5.93 -1.91 -12.42
N GLY A 130 4.77 -2.30 -12.95
CA GLY A 130 3.49 -1.62 -12.70
C GLY A 130 2.78 -2.09 -11.43
N GLY A 131 3.25 -3.18 -10.83
CA GLY A 131 2.71 -3.72 -9.58
C GLY A 131 3.56 -4.84 -8.99
N ALA A 132 3.08 -5.42 -7.90
CA ALA A 132 3.68 -6.58 -7.25
C ALA A 132 2.61 -7.45 -6.59
N GLU A 133 2.85 -8.76 -6.57
CA GLU A 133 2.07 -9.73 -5.79
C GLU A 133 2.91 -10.24 -4.62
N LEU A 134 2.28 -10.35 -3.46
CA LEU A 134 2.81 -10.94 -2.24
C LEU A 134 1.96 -12.17 -1.93
N ASN A 135 2.56 -13.36 -2.08
CA ASN A 135 1.84 -14.62 -1.98
C ASN A 135 1.87 -15.18 -0.56
N ALA A 136 0.74 -15.76 -0.16
CA ALA A 136 0.51 -16.38 1.14
C ALA A 136 0.92 -15.46 2.29
N VAL A 137 0.49 -14.19 2.26
CA VAL A 137 0.70 -13.26 3.39
C VAL A 137 0.02 -13.81 4.64
N TYR A 138 -1.17 -14.40 4.47
CA TYR A 138 -1.82 -15.26 5.44
C TYR A 138 -2.23 -16.58 4.77
N PRO A 139 -2.59 -17.63 5.53
CA PRO A 139 -3.06 -18.89 4.95
C PRO A 139 -4.24 -18.70 3.98
N GLY A 140 -3.99 -18.94 2.69
CA GLY A 140 -4.98 -18.78 1.62
C GLY A 140 -5.31 -17.34 1.25
N ILE A 141 -4.48 -16.37 1.62
CA ILE A 141 -4.67 -14.94 1.33
C ILE A 141 -3.40 -14.35 0.73
N ASP A 142 -3.53 -13.81 -0.48
CA ASP A 142 -2.49 -13.07 -1.19
C ASP A 142 -2.75 -11.56 -1.11
N LEU A 143 -1.74 -10.74 -1.38
CA LEU A 143 -1.86 -9.29 -1.50
C LEU A 143 -1.33 -8.84 -2.86
N HIS A 144 -2.17 -8.22 -3.66
CA HIS A 144 -1.80 -7.67 -4.96
C HIS A 144 -1.70 -6.15 -4.84
N VAL A 145 -0.63 -5.54 -5.33
CA VAL A 145 -0.34 -4.10 -5.22
C VAL A 145 -0.20 -3.53 -6.62
N HIS A 146 -0.89 -2.44 -6.91
CA HIS A 146 -1.01 -1.87 -8.25
C HIS A 146 -0.80 -0.35 -8.26
N GLY A 147 -0.21 0.16 -9.35
CA GLY A 147 0.13 1.59 -9.50
C GLY A 147 -0.73 2.41 -10.47
N HIS A 148 -1.65 1.81 -11.24
CA HIS A 148 -2.29 2.50 -12.39
C HIS A 148 -3.06 3.79 -12.06
N GLU A 149 -3.63 3.90 -10.86
CA GLU A 149 -4.43 5.06 -10.42
C GLU A 149 -4.02 5.50 -9.01
N GLY A 150 -2.70 5.66 -8.82
CA GLY A 150 -2.11 5.78 -7.49
C GLY A 150 -1.94 4.40 -6.85
N LEU A 151 -1.51 4.40 -5.58
CA LEU A 151 -1.30 3.17 -4.85
C LEU A 151 -2.65 2.53 -4.50
N LYS A 152 -2.89 1.34 -5.04
CA LYS A 152 -4.01 0.48 -4.69
C LYS A 152 -3.49 -0.90 -4.34
N TYR A 153 -4.22 -1.62 -3.51
CA TYR A 153 -3.91 -3.01 -3.23
C TYR A 153 -5.19 -3.81 -2.98
N ASP A 154 -5.15 -5.10 -3.30
CA ASP A 154 -6.25 -6.04 -3.17
C ASP A 154 -5.79 -7.23 -2.33
N TRP A 155 -6.51 -7.50 -1.24
CA TRP A 155 -6.38 -8.76 -0.50
C TRP A 155 -7.15 -9.86 -1.22
N VAL A 156 -6.48 -10.82 -1.85
CA VAL A 156 -7.13 -11.91 -2.58
C VAL A 156 -7.35 -13.08 -1.64
N VAL A 157 -8.59 -13.24 -1.18
CA VAL A 157 -8.99 -14.30 -0.24
C VAL A 157 -9.49 -15.51 -1.02
N THR A 158 -8.84 -16.66 -0.87
CA THR A 158 -9.28 -17.91 -1.51
C THR A 158 -10.43 -18.57 -0.74
N ALA A 159 -11.15 -19.50 -1.39
CA ALA A 159 -12.27 -20.19 -0.78
C ALA A 159 -11.83 -20.98 0.48
N GLY A 160 -12.45 -20.67 1.62
CA GLY A 160 -12.17 -21.32 2.90
C GLY A 160 -11.14 -20.59 3.76
N ALA A 161 -10.43 -19.59 3.23
CA ALA A 161 -9.58 -18.71 4.03
C ALA A 161 -10.42 -17.83 4.96
N ASP A 162 -9.83 -17.43 6.09
CA ASP A 162 -10.47 -16.55 7.07
C ASP A 162 -10.04 -15.09 6.84
N PRO A 163 -10.92 -14.24 6.28
CA PRO A 163 -10.59 -12.83 6.05
C PRO A 163 -10.37 -12.05 7.35
N ALA A 164 -10.84 -12.55 8.51
CA ALA A 164 -10.58 -11.92 9.80
C ALA A 164 -9.11 -11.99 10.24
N ALA A 165 -8.30 -12.82 9.56
CA ALA A 165 -6.85 -12.85 9.76
C ALA A 165 -6.17 -11.55 9.30
N ILE A 166 -6.77 -10.79 8.38
CA ILE A 166 -6.18 -9.56 7.84
C ILE A 166 -6.32 -8.46 8.89
N VAL A 167 -5.22 -8.17 9.59
CA VAL A 167 -5.15 -7.09 10.57
C VAL A 167 -4.01 -6.15 10.21
N MET A 168 -4.31 -4.86 10.10
CA MET A 168 -3.31 -3.82 9.79
C MET A 168 -3.04 -3.01 11.06
N ARG A 169 -1.78 -2.96 11.51
CA ARG A 169 -1.35 -2.12 12.63
C ARG A 169 -0.49 -0.96 12.14
N TYR A 170 -0.83 0.24 12.56
CA TYR A 170 -0.12 1.46 12.22
C TYR A 170 0.89 1.83 13.31
N GLU A 171 2.11 2.16 12.89
CA GLU A 171 3.21 2.58 13.75
C GLU A 171 3.92 3.81 13.20
N GLY A 172 4.19 4.80 14.06
CA GLY A 172 4.94 6.00 13.72
C GLY A 172 4.09 7.24 13.43
N GLN A 173 2.80 7.08 13.12
CA GLN A 173 1.86 8.19 12.93
C GLN A 173 1.56 8.96 14.22
N ASP A 174 1.21 10.24 14.11
CA ASP A 174 0.78 11.06 15.25
C ASP A 174 -0.64 10.70 15.69
N LYS A 175 -1.51 10.39 14.73
CA LYS A 175 -2.89 10.01 15.00
C LYS A 175 -3.44 9.11 13.91
N LEU A 176 -4.34 8.21 14.29
CA LEU A 176 -5.13 7.40 13.38
C LEU A 176 -6.59 7.51 13.75
N GLU A 177 -7.43 7.87 12.79
CA GLU A 177 -8.86 7.99 12.97
C GLU A 177 -9.61 7.30 11.84
N VAL A 178 -10.79 6.77 12.15
CA VAL A 178 -11.72 6.26 11.13
C VAL A 178 -12.94 7.17 11.11
N ARG A 179 -13.23 7.78 9.97
CA ARG A 179 -14.39 8.66 9.76
C ARG A 179 -15.09 8.24 8.49
N ASP A 180 -16.40 8.04 8.55
CA ASP A 180 -17.21 7.66 7.40
C ASP A 180 -16.61 6.43 6.67
N GLY A 181 -16.09 5.44 7.40
CA GLY A 181 -15.47 4.24 6.87
C GLY A 181 -14.12 4.43 6.14
N MET A 182 -13.58 5.63 6.13
CA MET A 182 -12.23 5.95 5.61
C MET A 182 -11.24 6.04 6.78
N SER A 183 -10.00 5.65 6.55
CA SER A 183 -8.92 5.77 7.54
C SER A 183 -8.08 7.02 7.28
N TYR A 184 -7.85 7.82 8.31
CA TYR A 184 -7.04 9.03 8.27
C TYR A 184 -5.78 8.81 9.10
N VAL A 185 -4.64 8.68 8.44
CA VAL A 185 -3.32 8.56 9.07
C VAL A 185 -2.69 9.94 9.08
N ILE A 186 -2.67 10.57 10.25
CA ILE A 186 -2.23 11.95 10.44
C ILE A 186 -0.78 11.93 10.90
N THR A 187 0.03 12.76 10.25
CA THR A 187 1.46 12.88 10.49
C THR A 187 1.88 14.35 10.45
N THR A 188 3.08 14.65 10.94
CA THR A 188 3.69 15.98 10.82
C THR A 188 3.91 16.43 9.38
N ALA A 189 3.96 15.51 8.40
CA ALA A 189 4.18 15.82 6.98
C ALA A 189 2.91 15.72 6.11
N GLY A 190 1.73 15.66 6.74
CA GLY A 190 0.44 15.60 6.04
C GLY A 190 -0.43 14.43 6.49
N THR A 191 -1.54 14.23 5.78
CA THR A 191 -2.49 13.15 6.08
C THR A 191 -2.61 12.21 4.89
N LEU A 192 -2.45 10.92 5.14
CA LEU A 192 -2.79 9.85 4.20
C LEU A 192 -4.22 9.39 4.46
N ILE A 193 -5.05 9.36 3.42
CA ILE A 193 -6.44 8.91 3.53
C ILE A 193 -6.59 7.60 2.77
N GLU A 194 -6.96 6.53 3.48
CA GLU A 194 -7.41 5.29 2.86
C GLU A 194 -8.94 5.31 2.70
N GLN A 195 -9.41 5.11 1.47
CA GLN A 195 -10.83 5.03 1.17
C GLN A 195 -11.46 3.78 1.78
N ARG A 196 -12.79 3.81 1.90
CA ARG A 196 -13.61 2.67 2.31
C ARG A 196 -13.21 1.44 1.50
N PRO A 197 -12.86 0.32 2.15
CA PRO A 197 -12.62 -0.89 1.40
C PRO A 197 -13.93 -1.38 0.83
N VAL A 198 -13.86 -1.87 -0.41
CA VAL A 198 -14.98 -2.48 -1.12
C VAL A 198 -14.69 -3.96 -1.24
N ALA A 199 -15.69 -4.81 -0.99
CA ALA A 199 -15.60 -6.25 -1.20
C ALA A 199 -16.48 -6.69 -2.36
N TRP A 200 -15.93 -7.52 -3.25
CA TRP A 200 -16.67 -8.17 -4.32
C TRP A 200 -16.24 -9.61 -4.45
N THR A 201 -17.12 -10.46 -4.98
CA THR A 201 -16.73 -11.79 -5.45
C THR A 201 -16.54 -11.75 -6.95
N GLU A 202 -15.53 -12.41 -7.47
CA GLU A 202 -15.36 -12.56 -8.92
C GLU A 202 -15.71 -13.98 -9.37
N ARG A 203 -16.58 -14.10 -10.39
CA ARG A 203 -16.92 -15.39 -11.03
C ARG A 203 -16.98 -15.20 -12.54
N ASN A 204 -16.14 -15.94 -13.27
CA ASN A 204 -16.02 -15.87 -14.74
C ASN A 204 -15.80 -14.43 -15.26
N GLY A 205 -14.97 -13.63 -14.56
CA GLY A 205 -14.71 -12.22 -14.90
C GLY A 205 -15.81 -11.24 -14.49
N THR A 206 -16.95 -11.73 -13.97
CA THR A 206 -18.02 -10.88 -13.45
C THR A 206 -17.80 -10.62 -11.97
N ARG A 207 -17.71 -9.34 -11.60
CA ARG A 207 -17.62 -8.88 -10.21
C ARG A 207 -19.01 -8.61 -9.65
N THR A 208 -19.31 -9.20 -8.50
CA THR A 208 -20.54 -8.93 -7.76
C THR A 208 -20.17 -8.33 -6.41
N PRO A 209 -20.55 -7.07 -6.13
CA PRO A 209 -20.32 -6.48 -4.81
C PRO A 209 -21.10 -7.27 -3.77
N PHE A 210 -20.52 -7.47 -2.60
CA PHE A 210 -21.26 -7.97 -1.46
C PHE A 210 -20.93 -7.12 -0.23
N VAL A 211 -21.98 -6.73 0.48
CA VAL A 211 -21.82 -6.14 1.81
C VAL A 211 -21.52 -7.31 2.74
N ALA A 212 -20.27 -7.49 3.13
CA ALA A 212 -19.99 -8.38 4.24
C ALA A 212 -20.78 -7.85 5.44
N SER A 213 -21.73 -8.64 5.94
CA SER A 213 -22.69 -8.27 7.00
C SER A 213 -22.03 -7.93 8.34
N SER A 214 -20.70 -7.99 8.41
CA SER A 214 -19.84 -7.51 9.49
C SER A 214 -18.48 -6.97 8.99
N CYS A 215 -18.35 -6.61 7.71
CA CYS A 215 -17.29 -5.69 7.27
C CYS A 215 -17.63 -4.29 7.79
N SER A 216 -17.59 -4.10 9.10
CA SER A 216 -16.82 -2.94 9.53
C SER A 216 -15.44 -3.22 9.00
N ALA A 217 -14.98 -2.38 8.09
CA ALA A 217 -13.55 -2.10 7.96
C ALA A 217 -13.03 -1.47 9.25
N ALA A 218 -13.28 -2.11 10.39
CA ALA A 218 -12.33 -2.11 11.46
C ALA A 218 -11.23 -3.05 10.96
N ILE A 219 -10.38 -2.53 10.09
CA ILE A 219 -8.94 -2.70 10.33
C ILE A 219 -8.81 -2.55 11.84
N ALA A 220 -8.58 -3.66 12.55
CA ALA A 220 -8.54 -3.66 14.00
C ALA A 220 -7.33 -2.81 14.41
N CYS A 221 -7.56 -1.51 14.52
CA CYS A 221 -6.60 -0.53 14.92
C CYS A 221 -6.37 -0.74 16.42
N ARG A 222 -5.46 -1.66 16.74
CA ARG A 222 -5.06 -1.92 18.13
C ARG A 222 -4.15 -0.78 18.57
N SER A 223 -4.72 0.32 19.03
CA SER A 223 -4.08 1.15 20.04
C SER A 223 -4.33 0.50 21.41
N SER A 224 -3.52 -0.51 21.73
CA SER A 224 -3.31 -1.00 23.11
C SER A 224 -4.56 -1.22 23.98
N PHE A 225 -5.37 -2.25 23.72
CA PHE A 225 -6.16 -3.08 24.68
C PHE A 225 -6.89 -4.20 23.89
N PRO A 226 -7.18 -5.38 24.47
CA PRO A 226 -7.70 -6.52 23.69
C PRO A 226 -9.23 -6.48 23.59
N MET A 227 -9.76 -6.46 22.37
CA MET A 227 -11.13 -6.89 22.10
C MET A 227 -11.12 -7.82 20.89
N ALA A 228 -11.57 -9.06 21.09
CA ALA A 228 -11.76 -10.05 20.06
C ALA A 228 -13.15 -9.86 19.42
N MET A 229 -13.24 -9.93 18.10
CA MET A 229 -14.52 -9.92 17.40
C MET A 229 -14.64 -11.19 16.55
N THR A 230 -15.68 -11.97 16.82
CA THR A 230 -16.02 -13.23 16.15
C THR A 230 -17.02 -12.96 15.03
N VAL A 231 -16.77 -13.47 13.83
CA VAL A 231 -17.76 -13.50 12.73
C VAL A 231 -18.25 -14.93 12.54
N ARG A 232 -19.56 -15.18 12.70
CA ARG A 232 -20.19 -16.47 12.35
C ARG A 232 -20.81 -16.41 10.96
N ARG A 233 -20.50 -17.40 10.12
CA ARG A 233 -21.16 -17.63 8.82
C ARG A 233 -22.58 -18.18 9.00
N ARG A 234 -23.51 -17.78 8.13
CA ARG A 234 -24.63 -18.63 7.72
C ARG A 234 -24.58 -18.82 6.21
N TRP A 235 -24.79 -20.06 5.80
CA TRP A 235 -24.73 -20.59 4.44
C TRP A 235 -25.82 -20.01 3.55
#